data_AF-A0A3B5QH23-F1
#
_entry.id   AF-A0A3B5QH23-F1
#
_cell.length_a   1.000
_cell.length_b   1.000
_cell.length_c   1.000
_cell.angle_alpha   90.00
_cell.angle_beta   90.00
_cell.angle_gamma   90.00
#
_symmetry.space_group_name_H-M   'P 1'
#
loop_
_entity.id
_entity.type
_entity.pdbx_description
1 polymer ?
#
loop_
_entity_poly.entity_id
_entity_poly.type
_entity_poly.pdbx_seq_one_letter_code
_entity_poly.pdbx_strand_id
1 'polypeptide(L)'
;MGGLDALRQFTLIKWLREERQSRKLILFIVFVALLLDNMLLTVVVPIIPSYLYNLDESADVEIRNSSLSPQAPSGSFHTVVSLYDNSVRLSGSNSTVSAADPARPAPAHAPLPRNSSDCPRSTSRLLNENVKVGMLFASKATVQLLTNPFIGPLTNRIGYQLPIFAGFCIMFLSTIMFAFSSSYTLLFLARSLQGVGSSCSSVAGMGMLASVYTDDEERGHAIGIALGGLALGVLVGPPFGSVMYDFVGKTAPFLVLAFLALFDGALQLFVLQPTKVEPESQKGTPLFTLMKDPYILIAAGAICFGNMAIAMMEPTLPIWMMETMCTRRWQLGIAFLPASISYLIGTNIFGSLAHKMGRWLCALIGMVVVGFSVICVPFARDIYGLILPNFGVGFAIGMVDSSMMPIMGYLVDLRHVSVYGSVYAIADVAFCMGFALGPSIGGSIAESIGFPWLMTIIGVVDIFFAPLCLFLKNPPGQEEKIAILMDTNCSMKTRSYTTQGTYYQGDDMDPEYDDYD
;
A
#
# COMPACT_ATOMS: atom_id res chain seq x y z
N MET A 1 -30.40 35.41 10.68
CA MET A 1 -29.55 34.35 10.08
C MET A 1 -29.10 33.25 11.05
N GLY A 2 -29.15 33.42 12.40
CA GLY A 2 -28.63 32.39 13.32
C GLY A 2 -29.53 31.19 13.68
N GLY A 3 -30.84 31.22 13.39
CA GLY A 3 -31.77 30.15 13.81
C GLY A 3 -31.74 28.89 12.94
N LEU A 4 -31.47 29.03 11.64
CA LEU A 4 -31.40 27.90 10.71
C LEU A 4 -30.09 27.10 10.87
N ASP A 5 -28.98 27.77 11.18
CA ASP A 5 -27.69 27.08 11.45
C ASP A 5 -27.73 26.32 12.78
N ALA A 6 -28.39 26.87 13.80
CA ALA A 6 -28.59 26.19 15.08
C ALA A 6 -29.49 24.94 14.93
N LEU A 7 -30.57 25.03 14.14
CA LEU A 7 -31.44 23.89 13.83
C LEU A 7 -30.72 22.83 12.98
N ARG A 8 -29.89 23.23 12.00
CA ARG A 8 -29.04 22.30 11.23
C ARG A 8 -28.02 21.60 12.12
N GLN A 9 -27.34 22.34 13.00
CA GLN A 9 -26.41 21.75 13.97
C GLN A 9 -27.12 20.78 14.92
N PHE A 10 -28.30 21.13 15.42
CA PHE A 10 -29.06 20.24 16.32
C PHE A 10 -29.52 18.97 15.61
N THR A 11 -29.96 19.09 14.35
CA THR A 11 -30.38 17.95 13.53
C THR A 11 -29.19 17.07 13.14
N LEU A 12 -28.04 17.67 12.82
CA LEU A 12 -26.80 16.94 12.51
C LEU A 12 -26.27 16.20 13.75
N ILE A 13 -26.25 16.84 14.92
CA ILE A 13 -25.79 16.23 16.18
C ILE A 13 -26.75 15.13 16.64
N LYS A 14 -28.07 15.31 16.44
CA LYS A 14 -29.06 14.29 16.75
C LYS A 14 -29.00 13.11 15.78
N TRP A 15 -28.85 13.37 14.48
CA TRP A 15 -28.62 12.36 13.45
C TRP A 15 -27.30 11.59 13.70
N LEU A 16 -26.20 12.29 14.01
CA LEU A 16 -24.92 11.69 14.42
C LEU A 16 -25.05 10.87 15.71
N ARG A 17 -26.00 11.19 16.59
CA ARG A 17 -26.27 10.45 17.83
C ARG A 17 -27.12 9.20 17.59
N GLU A 18 -28.06 9.25 16.65
CA GLU A 18 -28.91 8.13 16.23
C GLU A 18 -28.15 7.14 15.33
N GLU A 19 -27.26 7.63 14.45
CA GLU A 19 -26.33 6.82 13.63
C GLU A 19 -25.08 6.35 14.39
N ARG A 20 -24.86 6.82 15.64
CA ARG A 20 -23.67 6.56 16.49
C ARG A 20 -23.46 5.08 16.85
N GLN A 21 -24.37 4.21 16.45
CA GLN A 21 -24.39 2.76 16.71
C GLN A 21 -24.68 1.97 15.41
N SER A 22 -24.73 2.65 14.26
CA SER A 22 -25.01 2.01 12.98
C SER A 22 -23.82 1.17 12.54
N ARG A 23 -24.04 -0.15 12.40
CA ARG A 23 -23.02 -1.09 11.90
C ARG A 23 -22.45 -0.64 10.55
N LYS A 24 -23.29 -0.02 9.71
CA LYS A 24 -22.92 0.55 8.41
C LYS A 24 -21.97 1.74 8.52
N LEU A 25 -22.15 2.58 9.53
CA LEU A 25 -21.25 3.72 9.77
C LEU A 25 -19.88 3.26 10.25
N ILE A 26 -19.82 2.24 11.11
CA ILE A 26 -18.56 1.61 11.52
C ILE A 26 -17.83 1.02 10.31
N LEU A 27 -18.55 0.26 9.47
CA LEU A 27 -18.00 -0.26 8.22
C LEU A 27 -17.46 0.84 7.31
N PHE A 28 -18.19 1.95 7.16
CA PHE A 28 -17.75 3.09 6.36
C PHE A 28 -16.48 3.73 6.91
N ILE A 29 -16.37 3.90 8.22
CA ILE A 29 -15.16 4.46 8.85
C ILE A 29 -13.97 3.53 8.62
N VAL A 30 -14.13 2.21 8.84
CA VAL A 30 -13.04 1.24 8.59
C VAL A 30 -12.65 1.20 7.10
N PHE A 31 -13.63 1.34 6.20
CA PHE A 31 -13.38 1.45 4.76
C PHE A 31 -12.53 2.69 4.42
N VAL A 32 -12.90 3.86 4.93
CA VAL A 32 -12.16 5.12 4.71
C VAL A 32 -10.77 5.03 5.32
N ALA A 33 -10.64 4.42 6.50
CA ALA A 33 -9.37 4.18 7.16
C ALA A 33 -8.40 3.38 6.31
N LEU A 34 -8.85 2.23 5.80
CA LEU A 34 -8.06 1.36 4.93
C LEU A 34 -7.74 2.05 3.60
N LEU A 35 -8.68 2.82 3.05
CA LEU A 35 -8.45 3.61 1.85
C LEU A 35 -7.32 4.63 2.05
N LEU A 36 -7.38 5.44 3.11
CA LEU A 36 -6.41 6.49 3.38
C LEU A 36 -5.01 5.92 3.67
N ASP A 37 -4.93 4.84 4.44
CA ASP A 37 -3.64 4.18 4.74
C ASP A 37 -2.99 3.60 3.47
N ASN A 38 -3.77 2.93 2.61
CA ASN A 38 -3.25 2.37 1.37
C ASN A 38 -2.98 3.44 0.30
N MET A 39 -3.73 4.54 0.33
CA MET A 39 -3.43 5.71 -0.48
C MET A 39 -2.11 6.36 -0.03
N LEU A 40 -1.85 6.49 1.28
CA LEU A 40 -0.55 6.96 1.82
C LEU A 40 0.61 6.00 1.53
N LEU A 41 0.37 4.69 1.51
CA LEU A 41 1.36 3.70 1.12
C LEU A 41 1.83 3.96 -0.32
N THR A 42 0.88 4.06 -1.26
CA THR A 42 1.12 4.06 -2.71
C THR A 42 1.34 5.44 -3.34
N VAL A 43 0.84 6.54 -2.74
CA VAL A 43 1.01 7.92 -3.26
C VAL A 43 2.48 8.33 -3.44
N VAL A 44 3.35 7.70 -2.67
CA VAL A 44 4.79 8.00 -2.61
C VAL A 44 5.57 7.33 -3.74
N VAL A 45 5.02 6.25 -4.32
CA VAL A 45 5.57 5.48 -5.45
C VAL A 45 6.13 6.40 -6.56
N PRO A 46 5.33 7.31 -7.14
CA PRO A 46 5.83 8.20 -8.19
C PRO A 46 6.64 9.39 -7.69
N ILE A 47 6.57 9.73 -6.39
CA ILE A 47 7.14 10.96 -5.84
C ILE A 47 8.60 10.77 -5.45
N ILE A 48 8.88 9.75 -4.62
CA ILE A 48 10.17 9.63 -3.93
C ILE A 48 11.36 9.44 -4.86
N PRO A 49 11.31 8.56 -5.89
CA PRO A 49 12.42 8.41 -6.82
C PRO A 49 12.85 9.75 -7.44
N SER A 50 11.87 10.55 -7.89
CA SER A 50 12.14 11.86 -8.47
C SER A 50 12.63 12.88 -7.43
N TYR A 51 12.16 12.78 -6.19
CA TYR A 51 12.51 13.71 -5.13
C TYR A 51 13.95 13.50 -4.61
N LEU A 52 14.33 12.25 -4.33
CA LEU A 52 15.68 11.93 -3.86
C LEU A 52 16.73 12.24 -4.93
N TYR A 53 16.41 11.99 -6.20
CA TYR A 53 17.27 12.38 -7.32
C TYR A 53 17.57 13.89 -7.33
N ASN A 54 16.54 14.73 -7.14
CA ASN A 54 16.73 16.19 -7.10
C ASN A 54 17.50 16.65 -5.84
N LEU A 55 17.31 16.00 -4.69
CA LEU A 55 18.00 16.33 -3.45
C LEU A 55 19.51 16.11 -3.58
N ASP A 56 19.93 14.97 -4.13
CA ASP A 56 21.34 14.65 -4.31
C ASP A 56 22.00 15.55 -5.35
N GLU A 57 21.29 15.89 -6.44
CA GLU A 57 21.78 16.87 -7.43
C GLU A 57 22.01 18.25 -6.81
N SER A 58 21.10 18.69 -5.93
CA SER A 58 21.21 19.97 -5.21
C SER A 58 22.44 19.99 -4.30
N ALA A 59 22.65 18.90 -3.54
CA ALA A 59 23.79 18.76 -2.63
C ALA A 59 25.14 18.77 -3.38
N ASP A 60 25.22 18.10 -4.54
CA ASP A 60 26.43 18.10 -5.36
C ASP A 60 26.75 19.48 -5.94
N VAL A 61 25.73 20.23 -6.37
CA VAL A 61 25.91 21.60 -6.88
C VAL A 61 26.41 22.53 -5.77
N GLU A 62 25.88 22.40 -4.55
CA GLU A 62 26.36 23.14 -3.38
C GLU A 62 27.81 22.80 -3.03
N ILE A 63 28.19 21.51 -3.01
CA ILE A 63 29.57 21.08 -2.77
C ILE A 63 30.51 21.62 -3.86
N ARG A 64 30.09 21.55 -5.13
CA ARG A 64 30.89 22.02 -6.26
C ARG A 64 31.07 23.54 -6.22
N ASN A 65 30.02 24.31 -5.91
CA ASN A 65 30.11 25.76 -5.75
C ASN A 65 30.97 26.16 -4.55
N SER A 66 30.92 25.38 -3.46
CA SER A 66 31.76 25.58 -2.27
C SER A 66 33.25 25.29 -2.54
N SER A 67 33.54 24.39 -3.48
CA SER A 67 34.92 24.08 -3.91
C SER A 67 35.52 25.09 -4.90
N LEU A 68 34.71 25.99 -5.48
CA LEU A 68 35.10 26.83 -6.62
C LEU A 68 35.27 28.34 -6.34
N SER A 69 35.17 28.85 -5.10
CA SER A 69 35.50 30.27 -4.81
C SER A 69 35.73 30.60 -3.33
N PRO A 70 36.70 31.48 -2.95
CA PRO A 70 37.84 31.96 -3.75
C PRO A 70 39.19 32.13 -3.00
N GLN A 71 40.30 31.87 -3.71
CA GLN A 71 41.55 32.63 -3.51
C GLN A 71 41.32 34.07 -4.01
N ALA A 72 41.41 35.04 -3.11
CA ALA A 72 41.27 36.46 -3.39
C ALA A 72 42.54 37.06 -4.02
N PRO A 73 42.43 38.11 -4.86
CA PRO A 73 43.37 39.21 -4.85
C PRO A 73 42.76 40.38 -4.07
N SER A 74 43.51 40.87 -3.10
CA SER A 74 43.18 41.98 -2.20
C SER A 74 42.89 43.29 -2.93
N GLY A 75 41.69 43.85 -2.72
CA GLY A 75 41.29 45.19 -3.16
C GLY A 75 39.83 45.47 -2.78
N SER A 76 39.61 46.05 -1.60
CA SER A 76 38.28 46.40 -1.08
C SER A 76 37.72 47.64 -1.79
N PHE A 77 36.68 47.48 -2.60
CA PHE A 77 35.84 48.60 -3.06
C PHE A 77 34.57 48.65 -2.20
N HIS A 78 34.34 49.77 -1.53
CA HIS A 78 33.10 50.01 -0.77
C HIS A 78 32.16 50.91 -1.59
N THR A 79 30.96 50.40 -1.85
CA THR A 79 29.86 51.15 -2.46
C THR A 79 28.99 51.72 -1.35
N VAL A 80 28.94 53.04 -1.19
CA VAL A 80 28.03 53.70 -0.25
C VAL A 80 26.86 54.28 -1.04
N VAL A 81 25.64 53.85 -0.70
CA VAL A 81 24.39 54.33 -1.29
C VAL A 81 23.79 55.40 -0.36
N SER A 82 23.63 56.63 -0.84
CA SER A 82 23.00 57.71 -0.08
C SER A 82 21.49 57.77 -0.38
N LEU A 83 20.67 57.50 0.62
CA LEU A 83 19.22 57.39 0.51
C LEU A 83 18.47 58.74 0.44
N TYR A 84 19.17 59.87 0.50
CA TYR A 84 18.52 61.19 0.40
C TYR A 84 18.46 61.72 -1.04
N ASP A 85 19.30 61.20 -1.95
CA ASP A 85 19.44 61.74 -3.32
C ASP A 85 19.51 60.66 -4.42
N ASN A 86 19.19 59.41 -4.07
CA ASN A 86 19.10 58.26 -4.99
C ASN A 86 20.26 58.14 -6.01
N SER A 87 21.48 58.43 -5.57
CA SER A 87 22.70 58.31 -6.39
C SER A 87 23.75 57.43 -5.71
N VAL A 88 24.43 56.63 -6.53
CA VAL A 88 25.49 55.71 -6.11
C VAL A 88 26.83 56.30 -6.55
N ARG A 89 27.74 56.55 -5.60
CA ARG A 89 29.12 56.98 -5.90
C ARG A 89 30.10 55.88 -5.52
N LEU A 90 30.87 55.40 -6.50
CA LEU A 90 32.08 54.62 -6.23
C LEU A 90 33.24 55.57 -5.98
N SER A 91 33.92 55.42 -4.84
CA SER A 91 35.17 56.12 -4.55
C SER A 91 36.30 55.10 -4.45
N GLY A 92 37.28 55.21 -5.34
CA GLY A 92 38.49 54.40 -5.37
C GLY A 92 39.66 55.23 -5.90
N SER A 93 40.79 55.20 -5.18
CA SER A 93 42.01 55.96 -5.44
C SER A 93 42.72 55.50 -6.72
N ASN A 94 43.12 56.47 -7.55
CA ASN A 94 43.85 56.28 -8.82
C ASN A 94 45.22 55.60 -8.64
N SER A 95 45.58 54.72 -9.60
CA SER A 95 46.89 54.77 -10.27
C SER A 95 46.80 54.16 -11.69
N THR A 96 46.84 55.07 -12.66
CA THR A 96 47.35 55.00 -14.05
C THR A 96 47.56 53.63 -14.73
N VAL A 97 46.92 53.40 -15.89
CA VAL A 97 47.57 53.41 -17.24
C VAL A 97 46.51 53.46 -18.36
N SER A 98 46.72 54.42 -19.27
CA SER A 98 46.27 54.66 -20.65
C SER A 98 44.97 54.10 -21.24
N ALA A 99 44.23 55.06 -21.79
CA ALA A 99 43.20 54.92 -22.81
C ALA A 99 43.77 54.46 -24.17
N ALA A 100 43.04 53.59 -24.87
CA ALA A 100 42.95 53.54 -26.34
C ALA A 100 41.72 52.72 -26.81
N ASP A 101 40.83 53.44 -27.49
CA ASP A 101 39.81 53.09 -28.50
C ASP A 101 38.62 52.11 -28.29
N PRO A 102 37.41 52.49 -28.79
CA PRO A 102 36.18 51.71 -28.67
C PRO A 102 35.97 50.77 -29.87
N ALA A 103 36.01 49.45 -29.65
CA ALA A 103 35.59 48.47 -30.64
C ALA A 103 34.47 47.57 -30.08
N ARG A 104 33.26 47.82 -30.61
CA ARG A 104 32.06 46.96 -30.74
C ARG A 104 31.76 45.94 -29.62
N PRO A 105 30.59 46.00 -28.96
CA PRO A 105 30.16 44.88 -28.11
C PRO A 105 29.88 43.66 -28.98
N ALA A 106 30.69 42.62 -28.83
CA ALA A 106 30.29 41.26 -29.18
C ALA A 106 29.02 40.94 -28.36
N PRO A 107 27.96 40.38 -28.97
CA PRO A 107 26.77 40.05 -28.21
C PRO A 107 27.15 39.03 -27.14
N ALA A 108 26.87 39.38 -25.89
CA ALA A 108 26.85 38.45 -24.79
C ALA A 108 26.03 37.24 -25.23
N HIS A 109 26.66 36.07 -25.29
CA HIS A 109 25.92 34.82 -25.33
C HIS A 109 25.07 34.77 -24.06
N ALA A 110 23.82 35.20 -24.19
CA ALA A 110 22.77 34.87 -23.26
C ALA A 110 22.81 33.35 -23.04
N PRO A 111 22.66 32.84 -21.81
CA PRO A 111 22.40 31.44 -21.63
C PRO A 111 21.09 31.15 -22.36
N LEU A 112 21.18 30.38 -23.45
CA LEU A 112 20.03 29.82 -24.14
C LEU A 112 19.13 29.13 -23.10
N PRO A 113 17.79 29.20 -23.24
CA PRO A 113 16.90 28.41 -22.41
C PRO A 113 17.28 26.93 -22.59
N ARG A 114 17.59 26.23 -21.49
CA ARG A 114 17.87 24.79 -21.49
C ARG A 114 16.69 24.08 -22.15
N ASN A 115 16.89 23.53 -23.34
CA ASN A 115 15.96 22.58 -23.94
C ASN A 115 15.74 21.44 -22.94
N SER A 116 14.48 21.21 -22.57
CA SER A 116 14.01 20.22 -21.61
C SER A 116 14.01 18.78 -22.16
N SER A 117 15.04 18.42 -22.94
CA SER A 117 15.12 17.15 -23.68
C SER A 117 16.36 16.31 -23.36
N ASP A 118 17.12 16.64 -22.31
CA ASP A 118 18.16 15.73 -21.82
C ASP A 118 17.53 14.73 -20.85
N CYS A 119 17.22 13.55 -21.38
CA CYS A 119 16.91 12.38 -20.56
C CYS A 119 18.10 12.15 -19.62
N PRO A 120 17.91 11.99 -18.29
CA PRO A 120 19.01 11.75 -17.38
C PRO A 120 19.72 10.46 -17.82
N ARG A 121 20.92 10.60 -18.40
CA ARG A 121 21.75 9.45 -18.79
C ARG A 121 21.95 8.56 -17.57
N SER A 122 21.94 7.23 -17.78
CA SER A 122 22.16 6.22 -16.73
C SER A 122 23.47 6.50 -15.99
N THR A 123 23.40 7.32 -14.97
CA THR A 123 24.53 7.66 -14.13
C THR A 123 24.50 6.63 -13.02
N SER A 124 25.64 6.06 -12.64
CA SER A 124 25.78 5.10 -11.53
C SER A 124 25.09 5.52 -10.21
N ARG A 125 24.71 6.79 -10.08
CA ARG A 125 23.91 7.36 -9.00
C ARG A 125 22.44 6.92 -8.97
N LEU A 126 21.75 6.80 -10.11
CA LEU A 126 20.34 6.35 -10.14
C LEU A 126 20.18 4.91 -9.64
N LEU A 127 21.20 4.09 -9.89
CA LEU A 127 21.26 2.72 -9.41
C LEU A 127 21.37 2.62 -7.87
N ASN A 128 22.23 3.45 -7.26
CA ASN A 128 22.37 3.52 -5.80
C ASN A 128 21.09 4.09 -5.12
N GLU A 129 20.31 4.90 -5.85
CA GLU A 129 18.99 5.35 -5.38
C GLU A 129 17.97 4.21 -5.27
N ASN A 130 18.06 3.15 -6.09
CA ASN A 130 17.14 2.01 -5.99
C ASN A 130 17.13 1.41 -4.58
N VAL A 131 18.30 1.31 -3.94
CA VAL A 131 18.42 0.75 -2.58
C VAL A 131 17.86 1.72 -1.54
N LYS A 132 18.19 3.02 -1.62
CA LYS A 132 17.65 4.03 -0.69
C LYS A 132 16.11 4.11 -0.80
N VAL A 133 15.59 4.17 -2.01
CA VAL A 133 14.14 4.17 -2.29
C VAL A 133 13.52 2.87 -1.78
N GLY A 134 14.09 1.71 -2.12
CA GLY A 134 13.62 0.41 -1.68
C GLY A 134 13.53 0.29 -0.15
N MET A 135 14.59 0.66 0.56
CA MET A 135 14.63 0.67 2.03
C MET A 135 13.58 1.62 2.64
N LEU A 136 13.39 2.81 2.03
CA LEU A 136 12.40 3.78 2.50
C LEU A 136 10.97 3.24 2.36
N PHE A 137 10.66 2.52 1.28
CA PHE A 137 9.34 1.91 1.06
C PHE A 137 9.10 0.76 2.05
N ALA A 138 10.11 -0.10 2.20
CA ALA A 138 10.07 -1.23 3.13
C ALA A 138 9.92 -0.82 4.60
N SER A 139 10.39 0.37 4.99
CA SER A 139 10.37 0.82 6.39
C SER A 139 8.97 0.86 7.00
N LYS A 140 7.94 1.27 6.24
CA LYS A 140 6.53 1.27 6.71
C LYS A 140 6.09 -0.15 7.05
N ALA A 141 6.19 -1.06 6.07
CA ALA A 141 5.74 -2.44 6.21
C ALA A 141 6.53 -3.21 7.27
N THR A 142 7.83 -2.95 7.40
CA THR A 142 8.70 -3.56 8.43
C THR A 142 8.24 -3.15 9.83
N VAL A 143 8.00 -1.85 10.06
CA VAL A 143 7.54 -1.39 11.38
C VAL A 143 6.11 -1.83 11.66
N GLN A 144 5.24 -1.86 10.65
CA GLN A 144 3.89 -2.41 10.77
C GLN A 144 3.92 -3.89 11.19
N LEU A 145 4.74 -4.70 10.50
CA LEU A 145 4.96 -6.11 10.81
C LEU A 145 5.42 -6.34 12.26
N LEU A 146 6.36 -5.51 12.74
CA LEU A 146 6.84 -5.57 14.12
C LEU A 146 5.80 -5.11 15.14
N THR A 147 4.91 -4.18 14.76
CA THR A 147 3.94 -3.58 15.69
C THR A 147 2.67 -4.42 15.82
N ASN A 148 2.23 -5.09 14.76
CA ASN A 148 1.00 -5.90 14.69
C ASN A 148 0.77 -6.85 15.89
N PRO A 149 1.76 -7.65 16.37
CA PRO A 149 1.57 -8.55 17.50
C PRO A 149 1.25 -7.87 18.83
N PHE A 150 1.60 -6.59 18.97
CA PHE A 150 1.37 -5.82 20.19
C PHE A 150 -0.01 -5.15 20.22
N ILE A 151 -0.60 -4.88 19.04
CA ILE A 151 -1.88 -4.17 18.93
C ILE A 151 -3.06 -5.05 19.37
N GLY A 152 -3.06 -6.35 19.09
CA GLY A 152 -4.15 -7.25 19.51
C GLY A 152 -4.35 -7.31 21.05
N PRO A 153 -3.30 -7.58 21.84
CA PRO A 153 -3.40 -7.50 23.30
C PRO A 153 -3.77 -6.11 23.81
N LEU A 154 -3.35 -5.06 23.10
CA LEU A 154 -3.70 -3.68 23.43
C LEU A 154 -5.20 -3.43 23.24
N THR A 155 -5.77 -3.81 22.09
CA THR A 155 -7.22 -3.69 21.82
C THR A 155 -8.05 -4.48 22.82
N ASN A 156 -7.56 -5.63 23.29
CA ASN A 156 -8.23 -6.44 24.31
C ASN A 156 -8.22 -5.82 25.71
N ARG A 157 -7.34 -4.85 25.99
CA ARG A 157 -7.26 -4.18 27.30
C ARG A 157 -7.97 -2.84 27.34
N ILE A 158 -7.81 -2.04 26.28
CA ILE A 158 -8.30 -0.65 26.23
C ILE A 158 -9.43 -0.44 25.21
N GLY A 159 -9.87 -1.51 24.53
CA GLY A 159 -10.87 -1.45 23.45
C GLY A 159 -10.26 -1.04 22.10
N TYR A 160 -11.02 -1.21 21.02
CA TYR A 160 -10.55 -0.95 19.66
C TYR A 160 -10.39 0.55 19.31
N GLN A 161 -11.16 1.42 19.97
CA GLN A 161 -11.33 2.81 19.52
C GLN A 161 -10.11 3.69 19.82
N LEU A 162 -9.50 3.48 20.99
CA LEU A 162 -8.31 4.20 21.42
C LEU A 162 -7.12 3.91 20.48
N PRO A 163 -6.78 2.64 20.17
CA PRO A 163 -5.78 2.31 19.16
C PRO A 163 -6.06 2.94 17.79
N ILE A 164 -7.29 2.86 17.25
CA ILE A 164 -7.58 3.43 15.93
C ILE A 164 -7.37 4.95 15.93
N PHE A 165 -7.89 5.66 16.93
CA PHE A 165 -7.71 7.11 17.05
C PHE A 165 -6.23 7.50 17.17
N ALA A 166 -5.48 6.80 18.04
CA ALA A 166 -4.04 6.99 18.16
C ALA A 166 -3.33 6.72 16.83
N GLY A 167 -3.75 5.69 16.09
CA GLY A 167 -3.25 5.35 14.76
C GLY A 167 -3.39 6.50 13.77
N PHE A 168 -4.57 7.12 13.69
CA PHE A 168 -4.79 8.31 12.85
C PHE A 168 -3.98 9.53 13.28
N CYS A 169 -3.85 9.79 14.58
CA CYS A 169 -2.99 10.87 15.06
C CYS A 169 -1.52 10.64 14.66
N ILE A 170 -1.04 9.40 14.77
CA ILE A 170 0.31 9.01 14.35
C ILE A 170 0.47 9.16 12.82
N MET A 171 -0.50 8.69 12.03
CA MET A 171 -0.51 8.86 10.57
C MET A 171 -0.52 10.34 10.16
N PHE A 172 -1.31 11.17 10.84
CA PHE A 172 -1.35 12.62 10.60
C PHE A 172 0.00 13.29 10.87
N LEU A 173 0.56 13.09 12.06
CA LEU A 173 1.84 13.70 12.46
C LEU A 173 2.99 13.24 11.57
N SER A 174 3.04 11.93 11.28
CA SER A 174 4.07 11.37 10.40
C SER A 174 3.92 11.86 8.95
N THR A 175 2.70 12.06 8.45
CA THR A 175 2.46 12.60 7.09
C THR A 175 2.85 14.08 6.99
N ILE A 176 2.58 14.89 8.02
CA ILE A 176 3.08 16.27 8.09
C ILE A 176 4.62 16.28 8.12
N MET A 177 5.21 15.43 8.96
CA MET A 177 6.67 15.30 9.02
C MET A 177 7.25 14.91 7.66
N PHE A 178 6.59 14.01 6.93
CA PHE A 178 6.98 13.62 5.57
C PHE A 178 6.88 14.78 4.58
N ALA A 179 5.79 15.55 4.62
CA ALA A 179 5.55 16.69 3.72
C ALA A 179 6.68 17.73 3.80
N PHE A 180 7.07 18.11 5.03
CA PHE A 180 8.08 19.13 5.29
C PHE A 180 9.50 18.59 5.43
N SER A 181 9.70 17.28 5.29
CA SER A 181 11.05 16.70 5.37
C SER A 181 11.92 17.15 4.19
N SER A 182 13.17 17.50 4.51
CA SER A 182 14.24 17.82 3.53
C SER A 182 15.42 16.84 3.61
N SER A 183 15.33 15.81 4.46
CA SER A 183 16.42 14.85 4.69
C SER A 183 15.90 13.41 4.58
N TYR A 184 16.70 12.52 3.98
CA TYR A 184 16.40 11.11 3.88
C TYR A 184 16.06 10.48 5.24
N THR A 185 16.81 10.79 6.29
CA THR A 185 16.58 10.26 7.64
C THR A 185 15.21 10.64 8.20
N LEU A 186 14.77 11.87 7.95
CA LEU A 186 13.45 12.35 8.38
C LEU A 186 12.32 11.70 7.56
N LEU A 187 12.52 11.48 6.25
CA LEU A 187 11.56 10.73 5.43
C LEU A 187 11.43 9.27 5.90
N PHE A 188 12.57 8.62 6.17
CA PHE A 188 12.62 7.25 6.67
C PHE A 188 11.92 7.12 8.03
N LEU A 189 12.20 8.05 8.96
CA LEU A 189 11.54 8.09 10.27
C LEU A 189 10.03 8.33 10.13
N ALA A 190 9.61 9.20 9.22
CA ALA A 190 8.20 9.46 8.94
C ALA A 190 7.50 8.22 8.40
N ARG A 191 8.11 7.48 7.46
CA ARG A 191 7.53 6.23 6.94
C ARG A 191 7.46 5.13 7.98
N SER A 192 8.50 5.02 8.80
CA SER A 192 8.53 4.10 9.94
C SER A 192 7.37 4.39 10.90
N LEU A 193 7.15 5.66 11.23
CA LEU A 193 6.07 6.09 12.11
C LEU A 193 4.68 5.87 11.49
N GLN A 194 4.53 6.02 10.16
CA GLN A 194 3.30 5.63 9.44
C GLN A 194 3.00 4.14 9.60
N GLY A 195 4.02 3.26 9.66
CA GLY A 195 3.85 1.83 9.91
C GLY A 195 3.19 1.55 11.26
N VAL A 196 3.58 2.28 12.31
CA VAL A 196 2.94 2.20 13.64
C VAL A 196 1.47 2.62 13.54
N GLY A 197 1.20 3.77 12.92
CA GLY A 197 -0.17 4.27 12.77
C GLY A 197 -1.08 3.33 11.96
N SER A 198 -0.53 2.77 10.88
CA SER A 198 -1.17 1.78 10.01
C SER A 198 -1.51 0.49 10.76
N SER A 199 -0.58 -0.05 11.57
CA SER A 199 -0.87 -1.24 12.41
C SER A 199 -2.01 -1.01 13.41
N CYS A 200 -2.02 0.15 14.07
CA CYS A 200 -3.06 0.52 15.01
C CYS A 200 -4.43 0.64 14.34
N SER A 201 -4.49 1.22 13.15
CA SER A 201 -5.74 1.43 12.41
C SER A 201 -6.26 0.14 11.76
N SER A 202 -5.41 -0.59 11.03
CA SER A 202 -5.79 -1.81 10.31
C SER A 202 -6.20 -2.95 11.25
N VAL A 203 -5.37 -3.30 12.23
CA VAL A 203 -5.63 -4.42 13.14
C VAL A 203 -6.87 -4.13 14.00
N ALA A 204 -6.96 -2.93 14.58
CA ALA A 204 -8.09 -2.60 15.44
C ALA A 204 -9.37 -2.32 14.63
N GLY A 205 -9.28 -1.77 13.42
CA GLY A 205 -10.42 -1.57 12.52
C GLY A 205 -11.04 -2.90 12.06
N MET A 206 -10.19 -3.85 11.65
CA MET A 206 -10.65 -5.20 11.27
C MET A 206 -11.20 -5.97 12.46
N GLY A 207 -10.54 -5.90 13.63
CA GLY A 207 -11.04 -6.52 14.86
C GLY A 207 -12.38 -5.93 15.32
N MET A 208 -12.55 -4.61 15.20
CA MET A 208 -13.83 -3.95 15.47
C MET A 208 -14.93 -4.43 14.53
N LEU A 209 -14.65 -4.53 13.23
CA LEU A 209 -15.63 -5.01 12.25
C LEU A 209 -16.05 -6.46 12.55
N ALA A 210 -15.09 -7.31 12.90
CA ALA A 210 -15.34 -8.69 13.31
C ALA A 210 -16.16 -8.79 14.61
N SER A 211 -16.02 -7.82 15.53
CA SER A 211 -16.81 -7.78 16.76
C SER A 211 -18.25 -7.26 16.56
N VAL A 212 -18.46 -6.39 15.57
CA VAL A 212 -19.76 -5.76 15.29
C VAL A 212 -20.64 -6.63 14.38
N TYR A 213 -20.02 -7.38 13.48
CA TYR A 213 -20.69 -8.32 12.59
C TYR A 213 -20.44 -9.74 13.09
N THR A 214 -21.39 -10.27 13.85
CA THR A 214 -21.27 -11.59 14.49
C THR A 214 -21.68 -12.74 13.58
N ASP A 215 -22.55 -12.49 12.61
CA ASP A 215 -22.96 -13.48 11.62
C ASP A 215 -21.86 -13.68 10.56
N ASP A 216 -21.55 -14.93 10.23
CA ASP A 216 -20.41 -15.26 9.35
C ASP A 216 -20.57 -14.72 7.93
N GLU A 217 -21.77 -14.73 7.35
CA GLU A 217 -22.01 -14.18 6.02
C GLU A 217 -22.00 -12.65 6.04
N GLU A 218 -22.68 -12.02 7.01
CA GLU A 218 -22.66 -10.56 7.14
C GLU A 218 -21.23 -10.04 7.41
N ARG A 219 -20.45 -10.76 8.23
CA ARG A 219 -19.06 -10.43 8.55
C ARG A 219 -18.15 -10.55 7.34
N GLY A 220 -18.25 -11.65 6.59
CA GLY A 220 -17.48 -11.84 5.36
C GLY A 220 -17.78 -10.75 4.33
N HIS A 221 -19.05 -10.37 4.18
CA HIS A 221 -19.46 -9.28 3.29
C HIS A 221 -18.92 -7.92 3.77
N ALA A 222 -19.03 -7.62 5.07
CA ALA A 222 -18.52 -6.38 5.64
C ALA A 222 -16.99 -6.27 5.50
N ILE A 223 -16.24 -7.33 5.83
CA ILE A 223 -14.79 -7.41 5.64
C ILE A 223 -14.43 -7.23 4.16
N GLY A 224 -15.18 -7.86 3.25
CA GLY A 224 -14.99 -7.70 1.81
C GLY A 224 -15.17 -6.25 1.35
N ILE A 225 -16.20 -5.55 1.84
CA ILE A 225 -16.40 -4.12 1.56
C ILE A 225 -15.21 -3.32 2.10
N ALA A 226 -14.80 -3.55 3.35
CA ALA A 226 -13.67 -2.84 3.97
C ALA A 226 -12.36 -3.02 3.18
N LEU A 227 -12.06 -4.25 2.73
CA LEU A 227 -10.92 -4.55 1.85
C LEU A 227 -11.04 -3.88 0.46
N GLY A 228 -12.27 -3.58 0.01
CA GLY A 228 -12.50 -2.71 -1.15
C GLY A 228 -11.92 -1.31 -0.96
N GLY A 229 -11.85 -0.81 0.28
CA GLY A 229 -11.20 0.46 0.61
C GLY A 229 -9.70 0.41 0.37
N LEU A 230 -9.04 -0.69 0.78
CA LEU A 230 -7.64 -0.97 0.47
C LEU A 230 -7.40 -0.96 -1.05
N ALA A 231 -8.23 -1.67 -1.82
CA ALA A 231 -8.12 -1.71 -3.27
C ALA A 231 -8.29 -0.34 -3.93
N LEU A 232 -9.23 0.45 -3.43
CA LEU A 232 -9.46 1.81 -3.90
C LEU A 232 -8.29 2.74 -3.54
N GLY A 233 -7.68 2.58 -2.36
CA GLY A 233 -6.49 3.33 -1.95
C GLY A 233 -5.29 3.07 -2.87
N VAL A 234 -5.02 1.79 -3.18
CA VAL A 234 -3.96 1.38 -4.13
C VAL A 234 -4.25 1.88 -5.56
N LEU A 235 -5.53 2.02 -5.93
CA LEU A 235 -5.96 2.59 -7.20
C LEU A 235 -5.77 4.10 -7.31
N VAL A 236 -6.22 4.83 -6.31
CA VAL A 236 -6.23 6.29 -6.37
C VAL A 236 -4.86 6.87 -6.02
N GLY A 237 -4.05 6.18 -5.21
CA GLY A 237 -2.79 6.68 -4.67
C GLY A 237 -1.76 7.15 -5.72
N PRO A 238 -1.22 6.27 -6.59
CA PRO A 238 -0.18 6.66 -7.54
C PRO A 238 -0.63 7.76 -8.53
N PRO A 239 -1.83 7.72 -9.13
CA PRO A 239 -2.33 8.79 -9.99
C PRO A 239 -2.48 10.11 -9.23
N PHE A 240 -3.09 10.08 -8.03
CA PHE A 240 -3.25 11.27 -7.20
C PHE A 240 -1.89 11.88 -6.83
N GLY A 241 -0.94 11.05 -6.40
CA GLY A 241 0.40 11.48 -6.00
C GLY A 241 1.18 12.11 -7.15
N SER A 242 1.20 11.44 -8.31
CA SER A 242 1.92 11.92 -9.49
C SER A 242 1.37 13.24 -10.04
N VAL A 243 0.05 13.38 -10.16
CA VAL A 243 -0.59 14.61 -10.64
C VAL A 243 -0.37 15.76 -9.65
N MET A 244 -0.63 15.53 -8.35
CA MET A 244 -0.52 16.60 -7.36
C MET A 244 0.94 17.06 -7.19
N TYR A 245 1.90 16.12 -7.26
CA TYR A 245 3.33 16.43 -7.20
C TYR A 245 3.80 17.29 -8.37
N ASP A 246 3.35 17.00 -9.59
CA ASP A 246 3.80 17.71 -10.79
C ASP A 246 3.20 19.13 -10.90
N PHE A 247 1.93 19.30 -10.54
CA PHE A 247 1.22 20.58 -10.72
C PHE A 247 1.29 21.53 -9.52
N VAL A 248 1.33 21.01 -8.28
CA VAL A 248 1.27 21.84 -7.06
C VAL A 248 2.57 21.78 -6.27
N GLY A 249 3.27 20.65 -6.32
CA GLY A 249 4.55 20.42 -5.67
C GLY A 249 4.50 19.36 -4.57
N LYS A 250 5.66 19.08 -3.97
CA LYS A 250 5.87 17.92 -3.09
C LYS A 250 4.95 17.87 -1.87
N THR A 251 4.69 19.01 -1.25
CA THR A 251 3.98 19.11 0.02
C THR A 251 2.48 18.85 -0.14
N ALA A 252 1.92 19.17 -1.29
CA ALA A 252 0.47 19.15 -1.55
C ALA A 252 -0.19 17.77 -1.35
N PRO A 253 0.25 16.66 -1.98
CA PRO A 253 -0.41 15.37 -1.81
C PRO A 253 -0.42 14.92 -0.33
N PHE A 254 0.66 15.17 0.40
CA PHE A 254 0.78 14.80 1.80
C PHE A 254 -0.06 15.67 2.72
N LEU A 255 -0.16 16.98 2.47
CA LEU A 255 -1.02 17.86 3.29
C LEU A 255 -2.51 17.52 3.10
N VAL A 256 -2.94 17.20 1.89
CA VAL A 256 -4.31 16.75 1.63
C VAL A 256 -4.59 15.43 2.37
N LEU A 257 -3.68 14.45 2.26
CA LEU A 257 -3.82 13.17 2.95
C LEU A 257 -3.76 13.31 4.48
N ALA A 258 -2.91 14.19 5.00
CA ALA A 258 -2.86 14.50 6.42
C ALA A 258 -4.19 15.10 6.90
N PHE A 259 -4.74 16.06 6.15
CA PHE A 259 -6.06 16.63 6.46
C PHE A 259 -7.16 15.56 6.47
N LEU A 260 -7.18 14.67 5.47
CA LEU A 260 -8.15 13.57 5.39
C LEU A 260 -7.98 12.58 6.56
N ALA A 261 -6.75 12.20 6.91
CA ALA A 261 -6.47 11.32 8.04
C ALA A 261 -6.88 11.95 9.38
N LEU A 262 -6.66 13.26 9.56
CA LEU A 262 -7.12 13.98 10.75
C LEU A 262 -8.64 14.07 10.81
N PHE A 263 -9.27 14.35 9.67
CA PHE A 263 -10.73 14.43 9.57
C PHE A 263 -11.39 13.08 9.88
N ASP A 264 -10.84 11.98 9.35
CA ASP A 264 -11.33 10.63 9.63
C ASP A 264 -11.11 10.25 11.10
N GLY A 265 -9.93 10.55 11.66
CA GLY A 265 -9.67 10.38 13.10
C GLY A 265 -10.60 11.22 14.00
N ALA A 266 -10.97 12.42 13.59
CA ALA A 266 -11.94 13.25 14.31
C ALA A 266 -13.35 12.66 14.20
N LEU A 267 -13.76 12.23 13.01
CA LEU A 267 -15.05 11.56 12.78
C LEU A 267 -15.17 10.31 13.66
N GLN A 268 -14.10 9.51 13.70
CA GLN A 268 -13.96 8.35 14.57
C GLN A 268 -14.17 8.70 16.05
N LEU A 269 -13.52 9.76 16.55
CA LEU A 269 -13.67 10.22 17.93
C LEU A 269 -15.12 10.64 18.26
N PHE A 270 -15.82 11.26 17.31
CA PHE A 270 -17.21 11.68 17.50
C PHE A 270 -18.20 10.54 17.33
N VAL A 271 -17.93 9.55 16.50
CA VAL A 271 -18.88 8.46 16.20
C VAL A 271 -18.71 7.29 17.16
N LEU A 272 -17.48 6.92 17.52
CA LEU A 272 -17.22 5.71 18.28
C LEU A 272 -17.30 5.97 19.79
N GLN A 273 -18.23 5.29 20.47
CA GLN A 273 -18.35 5.32 21.93
C GLN A 273 -17.59 4.17 22.57
N PRO A 274 -16.78 4.37 23.62
CA PRO A 274 -15.97 3.32 24.24
C PRO A 274 -16.84 2.11 24.58
N THR A 275 -16.75 1.08 23.74
CA THR A 275 -17.49 -0.16 23.94
C THR A 275 -16.85 -0.88 25.11
N LYS A 276 -17.67 -1.38 26.04
CA LYS A 276 -17.17 -2.20 27.14
C LYS A 276 -16.37 -3.35 26.56
N VAL A 277 -15.13 -3.48 27.03
CA VAL A 277 -14.24 -4.59 26.73
C VAL A 277 -14.87 -5.84 27.32
N GLU A 278 -15.56 -6.63 26.51
CA GLU A 278 -15.91 -8.00 26.89
C GLU A 278 -14.70 -8.88 26.57
N PRO A 279 -14.12 -9.57 27.57
CA PRO A 279 -13.03 -10.49 27.33
C PRO A 279 -13.52 -11.59 26.38
N GLU A 280 -12.75 -11.87 25.32
CA GLU A 280 -13.01 -13.00 24.42
C GLU A 280 -13.23 -14.28 25.26
N SER A 281 -14.45 -14.81 25.21
CA SER A 281 -14.92 -15.93 26.04
C SER A 281 -14.25 -17.26 25.66
N GLN A 282 -13.59 -17.34 24.50
CA GLN A 282 -12.96 -18.56 24.02
C GLN A 282 -11.45 -18.41 23.85
N LYS A 283 -10.68 -19.23 24.59
CA LYS A 283 -9.27 -19.45 24.28
C LYS A 283 -9.18 -20.22 22.96
N GLY A 284 -8.89 -19.48 21.89
CA GLY A 284 -8.59 -20.05 20.59
C GLY A 284 -7.36 -20.94 20.59
N THR A 285 -7.19 -21.66 19.48
CA THR A 285 -5.93 -22.34 19.17
C THR A 285 -4.79 -21.31 19.15
N PRO A 286 -3.65 -21.55 19.82
CA PRO A 286 -2.57 -20.56 19.89
C PRO A 286 -1.99 -20.29 18.49
N LEU A 287 -1.68 -19.01 18.21
CA LEU A 287 -1.14 -18.54 16.92
C LEU A 287 0.05 -19.38 16.44
N PHE A 288 0.93 -19.78 17.35
CA PHE A 288 2.12 -20.58 17.05
C PHE A 288 1.77 -21.97 16.48
N THR A 289 0.64 -22.55 16.87
CA THR A 289 0.14 -23.81 16.30
C THR A 289 -0.40 -23.60 14.89
N LEU A 290 -1.11 -22.50 14.63
CA LEU A 290 -1.59 -22.14 13.28
C LEU A 290 -0.41 -21.90 12.32
N MET A 291 0.64 -21.21 12.78
CA MET A 291 1.84 -20.96 11.97
C MET A 291 2.61 -22.23 11.59
N LYS A 292 2.40 -23.34 12.31
CA LYS A 292 2.97 -24.66 11.98
C LYS A 292 2.11 -25.46 11.02
N ASP A 293 0.89 -25.02 10.73
CA ASP A 293 0.02 -25.72 9.79
C ASP A 293 0.51 -25.49 8.35
N PRO A 294 0.88 -26.55 7.61
CA PRO A 294 1.45 -26.41 6.27
C PRO A 294 0.47 -25.79 5.26
N TYR A 295 -0.84 -25.98 5.41
CA TYR A 295 -1.81 -25.44 4.44
C TYR A 295 -2.06 -23.94 4.68
N ILE A 296 -2.08 -23.52 5.96
CA ILE A 296 -2.14 -22.10 6.32
C ILE A 296 -0.87 -21.40 5.81
N LEU A 297 0.29 -22.06 5.95
CA LEU A 297 1.56 -21.52 5.46
C LEU A 297 1.63 -21.42 3.93
N ILE A 298 1.06 -22.36 3.18
CA ILE A 298 0.93 -22.27 1.72
C ILE A 298 0.05 -21.08 1.33
N ALA A 299 -1.09 -20.90 2.00
CA ALA A 299 -1.97 -19.76 1.73
C ALA A 299 -1.29 -18.42 2.07
N ALA A 300 -0.57 -18.35 3.21
CA ALA A 300 0.21 -17.18 3.60
C ALA A 300 1.35 -16.91 2.60
N GLY A 301 2.03 -17.95 2.13
CA GLY A 301 3.06 -17.87 1.11
C GLY A 301 2.53 -17.30 -0.21
N ALA A 302 1.34 -17.71 -0.65
CA ALA A 302 0.71 -17.18 -1.85
C ALA A 302 0.43 -15.68 -1.74
N ILE A 303 -0.09 -15.22 -0.60
CA ILE A 303 -0.30 -13.79 -0.32
C ILE A 303 1.04 -13.04 -0.35
N CYS A 304 2.07 -13.58 0.30
CA CYS A 304 3.39 -12.96 0.38
C CYS A 304 4.04 -12.82 -0.99
N PHE A 305 4.20 -13.91 -1.74
CA PHE A 305 4.90 -13.90 -3.03
C PHE A 305 4.10 -13.13 -4.10
N GLY A 306 2.77 -13.31 -4.16
CA GLY A 306 1.92 -12.57 -5.07
C GLY A 306 2.00 -11.05 -4.87
N ASN A 307 1.99 -10.57 -3.62
CA ASN A 307 2.15 -9.15 -3.32
C ASN A 307 3.61 -8.67 -3.38
N MET A 308 4.59 -9.57 -3.23
CA MET A 308 6.01 -9.23 -3.36
C MET A 308 6.36 -8.76 -4.77
N ALA A 309 5.72 -9.33 -5.81
CA ALA A 309 5.89 -8.90 -7.19
C ALA A 309 5.56 -7.41 -7.41
N ILE A 310 4.39 -6.96 -6.97
CA ILE A 310 4.01 -5.54 -7.07
C ILE A 310 4.88 -4.67 -6.16
N ALA A 311 5.20 -5.13 -4.96
CA ALA A 311 6.04 -4.39 -4.02
C ALA A 311 7.48 -4.19 -4.53
N MET A 312 8.06 -5.17 -5.23
CA MET A 312 9.36 -5.02 -5.92
C MET A 312 9.28 -4.02 -7.07
N MET A 313 8.14 -3.98 -7.77
CA MET A 313 7.90 -3.10 -8.91
C MET A 313 7.72 -1.64 -8.49
N GLU A 314 7.16 -1.36 -7.32
CA GLU A 314 6.92 0.01 -6.83
C GLU A 314 8.15 0.93 -6.84
N PRO A 315 9.29 0.57 -6.22
CA PRO A 315 10.48 1.44 -6.24
C PRO A 315 11.23 1.36 -7.58
N THR A 316 11.21 0.21 -8.26
CA THR A 316 12.10 -0.06 -9.39
C THR A 316 11.52 0.34 -10.75
N LEU A 317 10.19 0.23 -10.95
CA LEU A 317 9.54 0.57 -12.21
C LEU A 317 9.62 2.07 -12.54
N PRO A 318 9.34 3.02 -11.61
CA PRO A 318 9.49 4.44 -11.91
C PRO A 318 10.94 4.80 -12.28
N ILE A 319 11.92 4.19 -11.63
CA ILE A 319 13.35 4.43 -11.92
C ILE A 319 13.69 3.90 -13.31
N TRP A 320 13.27 2.68 -13.62
CA TRP A 320 13.48 2.09 -14.95
C TRP A 320 12.77 2.89 -16.07
N MET A 321 11.57 3.41 -15.82
CA MET A 321 10.86 4.29 -16.77
C MET A 321 11.61 5.62 -17.02
N MET A 322 12.20 6.20 -15.98
CA MET A 322 13.01 7.41 -16.11
C MET A 322 14.27 7.15 -16.94
N GLU A 323 14.88 5.98 -16.80
CA GLU A 323 16.10 5.60 -17.54
C GLU A 323 15.84 5.22 -19.00
N THR A 324 14.76 4.47 -19.28
CA THR A 324 14.54 3.85 -20.59
C THR A 324 13.55 4.60 -21.48
N MET A 325 12.52 5.21 -20.90
CA MET A 325 11.38 5.77 -21.64
C MET A 325 11.32 7.31 -21.60
N CYS A 326 12.20 7.98 -20.85
CA CYS A 326 12.27 9.44 -20.72
C CYS A 326 10.89 10.08 -20.42
N THR A 327 10.09 9.42 -19.58
CA THR A 327 8.70 9.82 -19.30
C THR A 327 8.61 11.07 -18.44
N ARG A 328 7.53 11.83 -18.61
CA ARG A 328 7.21 12.99 -17.75
C ARG A 328 6.87 12.54 -16.33
N ARG A 329 7.07 13.39 -15.32
CA ARG A 329 6.86 13.06 -13.90
C ARG A 329 5.44 12.57 -13.58
N TRP A 330 4.41 13.19 -14.17
CA TRP A 330 3.02 12.74 -13.99
C TRP A 330 2.73 11.35 -14.59
N GLN A 331 3.53 10.89 -15.56
CA GLN A 331 3.34 9.57 -16.19
C GLN A 331 3.80 8.41 -15.30
N LEU A 332 4.70 8.66 -14.33
CA LEU A 332 5.24 7.64 -13.43
C LEU A 332 4.14 6.97 -12.59
N GLY A 333 3.18 7.76 -12.09
CA GLY A 333 2.06 7.21 -11.29
C GLY A 333 0.95 6.62 -12.15
N ILE A 334 0.74 7.15 -13.35
CA ILE A 334 -0.27 6.66 -14.29
C ILE A 334 0.07 5.27 -14.84
N ALA A 335 1.35 4.91 -14.91
CA ALA A 335 1.77 3.57 -15.31
C ALA A 335 1.21 2.45 -14.41
N PHE A 336 0.84 2.76 -13.16
CA PHE A 336 0.23 1.80 -12.23
C PHE A 336 -1.30 1.73 -12.35
N LEU A 337 -1.97 2.66 -13.06
CA LEU A 337 -3.43 2.62 -13.23
C LEU A 337 -3.95 1.29 -13.80
N PRO A 338 -3.35 0.71 -14.85
CA PRO A 338 -3.81 -0.57 -15.38
C PRO A 338 -3.78 -1.68 -14.33
N ALA A 339 -2.72 -1.73 -13.50
CA ALA A 339 -2.62 -2.68 -12.40
C ALA A 339 -3.70 -2.44 -11.35
N SER A 340 -3.92 -1.19 -10.93
CA SER A 340 -4.88 -0.97 -9.86
C SER A 340 -6.35 -1.12 -10.31
N ILE A 341 -6.69 -0.75 -11.55
CA ILE A 341 -8.03 -0.97 -12.10
C ILE A 341 -8.30 -2.47 -12.21
N SER A 342 -7.33 -3.20 -12.76
CA SER A 342 -7.46 -4.65 -12.90
C SER A 342 -7.46 -5.38 -11.56
N TYR A 343 -6.75 -4.89 -10.54
CA TYR A 343 -6.82 -5.39 -9.16
C TYR A 343 -8.22 -5.23 -8.58
N LEU A 344 -8.85 -4.05 -8.74
CA LEU A 344 -10.23 -3.82 -8.30
C LEU A 344 -11.22 -4.73 -9.04
N ILE A 345 -11.03 -4.94 -10.34
CA ILE A 345 -11.85 -5.86 -11.13
C ILE A 345 -11.65 -7.31 -10.67
N GLY A 346 -10.40 -7.75 -10.51
CA GLY A 346 -10.03 -9.10 -10.11
C GLY A 346 -10.58 -9.46 -8.73
N THR A 347 -10.38 -8.58 -7.74
CA THR A 347 -10.89 -8.79 -6.37
C THR A 347 -12.42 -8.91 -6.32
N ASN A 348 -13.15 -8.08 -7.05
CA ASN A 348 -14.62 -8.12 -7.05
C ASN A 348 -15.19 -9.31 -7.84
N ILE A 349 -14.63 -9.61 -9.03
CA ILE A 349 -15.12 -10.74 -9.85
C ILE A 349 -14.82 -12.07 -9.15
N PHE A 350 -13.58 -12.27 -8.69
CA PHE A 350 -13.17 -13.53 -8.11
C PHE A 350 -13.59 -13.70 -6.64
N GLY A 351 -14.03 -12.64 -5.97
CA GLY A 351 -14.71 -12.77 -4.67
C GLY A 351 -15.94 -13.68 -4.74
N SER A 352 -16.74 -13.60 -5.81
CA SER A 352 -17.88 -14.51 -6.02
C SER A 352 -17.54 -15.72 -6.89
N LEU A 353 -16.78 -15.51 -7.98
CA LEU A 353 -16.50 -16.56 -8.96
C LEU A 353 -15.60 -17.68 -8.40
N ALA A 354 -14.72 -17.37 -7.46
CA ALA A 354 -13.83 -18.36 -6.86
C ALA A 354 -14.57 -19.48 -6.11
N HIS A 355 -15.83 -19.24 -5.69
CA HIS A 355 -16.67 -20.29 -5.12
C HIS A 355 -17.05 -21.37 -6.14
N LYS A 356 -17.32 -20.98 -7.39
CA LYS A 356 -17.73 -21.91 -8.45
C LYS A 356 -16.55 -22.63 -9.08
N MET A 357 -15.44 -21.90 -9.27
CA MET A 357 -14.25 -22.42 -9.95
C MET A 357 -13.31 -23.20 -9.03
N GLY A 358 -13.45 -23.01 -7.71
CA GLY A 358 -12.54 -23.53 -6.69
C GLY A 358 -11.47 -22.50 -6.34
N ARG A 359 -11.42 -22.09 -5.06
CA ARG A 359 -10.51 -21.05 -4.56
C ARG A 359 -9.03 -21.40 -4.75
N TRP A 360 -8.67 -22.68 -4.59
CA TRP A 360 -7.30 -23.17 -4.81
C TRP A 360 -6.88 -23.02 -6.29
N LEU A 361 -7.81 -23.21 -7.23
CA LEU A 361 -7.54 -23.12 -8.66
C LEU A 361 -7.39 -21.66 -9.09
N CYS A 362 -8.22 -20.76 -8.54
CA CYS A 362 -8.06 -19.32 -8.72
C CYS A 362 -6.68 -18.84 -8.24
N ALA A 363 -6.22 -19.30 -7.08
CA ALA A 363 -4.89 -18.94 -6.57
C ALA A 363 -3.77 -19.49 -7.45
N LEU A 364 -3.87 -20.75 -7.88
CA LEU A 364 -2.90 -21.38 -8.80
C LEU A 364 -2.78 -20.58 -10.10
N ILE A 365 -3.92 -20.27 -10.74
CA ILE A 365 -3.95 -19.49 -11.99
C ILE A 365 -3.43 -18.08 -11.74
N GLY A 366 -3.85 -17.44 -10.65
CA GLY A 366 -3.39 -16.12 -10.24
C GLY A 366 -1.87 -16.06 -10.13
N MET A 367 -1.24 -16.96 -9.39
CA MET A 367 0.23 -17.00 -9.25
C MET A 367 0.95 -17.18 -10.60
N VAL A 368 0.46 -18.06 -11.48
CA VAL A 368 1.04 -18.24 -12.81
C VAL A 368 0.90 -16.98 -13.67
N VAL A 369 -0.27 -16.33 -13.63
CA VAL A 369 -0.52 -15.10 -14.40
C VAL A 369 0.28 -13.93 -13.86
N VAL A 370 0.44 -13.79 -12.54
CA VAL A 370 1.37 -12.80 -11.94
C VAL A 370 2.76 -13.03 -12.50
N GLY A 371 3.30 -14.26 -12.39
CA GLY A 371 4.67 -14.53 -12.80
C GLY A 371 4.93 -14.29 -14.29
N PHE A 372 4.01 -14.72 -15.17
CA PHE A 372 4.09 -14.43 -16.60
C PHE A 372 3.99 -12.94 -16.89
N SER A 373 3.07 -12.22 -16.24
CA SER A 373 2.86 -10.79 -16.47
C SER A 373 4.08 -9.97 -16.06
N VAL A 374 4.69 -10.30 -14.91
CA VAL A 374 5.91 -9.60 -14.45
C VAL A 374 7.09 -9.87 -15.38
N ILE A 375 7.26 -11.10 -15.88
CA ILE A 375 8.28 -11.41 -16.90
C ILE A 375 8.07 -10.59 -18.18
N CYS A 376 6.82 -10.27 -18.52
CA CYS A 376 6.51 -9.44 -19.69
C CYS A 376 6.81 -7.94 -19.51
N VAL A 377 6.89 -7.41 -18.28
CA VAL A 377 7.09 -5.98 -18.00
C VAL A 377 8.35 -5.39 -18.69
N PRO A 378 9.55 -6.00 -18.59
CA PRO A 378 10.77 -5.45 -19.16
C PRO A 378 10.80 -5.39 -20.70
N PHE A 379 9.88 -6.09 -21.37
CA PHE A 379 9.78 -6.06 -22.84
C PHE A 379 9.05 -4.82 -23.36
N ALA A 380 8.43 -4.03 -22.47
CA ALA A 380 7.78 -2.78 -22.84
C ALA A 380 8.81 -1.74 -23.30
N ARG A 381 8.63 -1.18 -24.50
CA ARG A 381 9.49 -0.11 -25.03
C ARG A 381 8.96 1.30 -24.77
N ASP A 382 7.67 1.40 -24.49
CA ASP A 382 6.95 2.65 -24.24
C ASP A 382 5.94 2.44 -23.10
N ILE A 383 5.42 3.53 -22.54
CA ILE A 383 4.39 3.51 -21.50
C ILE A 383 3.14 2.71 -21.90
N TYR A 384 2.76 2.74 -23.18
CA TYR A 384 1.63 1.97 -23.70
C TYR A 384 1.90 0.46 -23.66
N GLY A 385 3.16 0.06 -23.81
CA GLY A 385 3.59 -1.34 -23.69
C GLY A 385 3.49 -1.88 -22.27
N LEU A 386 3.50 -1.02 -21.24
CA LEU A 386 3.33 -1.40 -19.84
C LEU A 386 1.87 -1.69 -19.46
N ILE A 387 0.90 -1.25 -20.26
CA ILE A 387 -0.53 -1.38 -19.92
C ILE A 387 -0.93 -2.84 -19.77
N LEU A 388 -0.59 -3.69 -20.74
CA LEU A 388 -1.02 -5.08 -20.76
C LEU A 388 -0.34 -5.92 -19.65
N PRO A 389 0.99 -5.87 -19.45
CA PRO A 389 1.64 -6.54 -18.33
C PRO A 389 1.13 -6.07 -16.98
N ASN A 390 1.02 -4.75 -16.75
CA ASN A 390 0.55 -4.23 -15.46
C ASN A 390 -0.91 -4.60 -15.19
N PHE A 391 -1.77 -4.60 -16.22
CA PHE A 391 -3.13 -5.12 -16.11
C PHE A 391 -3.14 -6.60 -15.71
N GLY A 392 -2.26 -7.42 -16.29
CA GLY A 392 -2.12 -8.83 -15.91
C GLY A 392 -1.70 -9.01 -14.46
N VAL A 393 -0.69 -8.26 -14.01
CA VAL A 393 -0.20 -8.28 -12.61
C VAL A 393 -1.33 -7.93 -11.65
N GLY A 394 -1.99 -6.80 -11.84
CA GLY A 394 -3.05 -6.35 -10.94
C GLY A 394 -4.25 -7.30 -10.89
N PHE A 395 -4.74 -7.74 -12.04
CA PHE A 395 -5.83 -8.71 -12.14
C PHE A 395 -5.53 -10.00 -11.39
N ALA A 396 -4.32 -10.52 -11.56
CA ALA A 396 -3.90 -11.78 -11.00
C ALA A 396 -3.66 -11.70 -9.48
N ILE A 397 -3.07 -10.60 -8.98
CA ILE A 397 -2.99 -10.34 -7.52
C ILE A 397 -4.40 -10.26 -6.93
N GLY A 398 -5.33 -9.56 -7.60
CA GLY A 398 -6.72 -9.48 -7.14
C GLY A 398 -7.42 -10.84 -7.10
N MET A 399 -7.09 -11.74 -8.03
CA MET A 399 -7.54 -13.13 -8.04
C MET A 399 -6.98 -13.94 -6.85
N VAL A 400 -5.69 -13.76 -6.53
CA VAL A 400 -5.05 -14.43 -5.39
C VAL A 400 -5.64 -13.95 -4.07
N ASP A 401 -5.67 -12.63 -3.83
CA ASP A 401 -6.10 -12.05 -2.55
C ASP A 401 -7.57 -12.35 -2.23
N SER A 402 -8.45 -12.26 -3.23
CA SER A 402 -9.88 -12.61 -3.07
C SER A 402 -10.11 -14.09 -2.76
N SER A 403 -9.19 -14.96 -3.16
CA SER A 403 -9.30 -16.41 -2.94
C SER A 403 -8.62 -16.89 -1.65
N MET A 404 -7.53 -16.24 -1.23
CA MET A 404 -6.73 -16.66 -0.07
C MET A 404 -7.33 -16.30 1.28
N MET A 405 -7.87 -15.09 1.46
CA MET A 405 -8.49 -14.73 2.75
C MET A 405 -9.63 -15.68 3.12
N PRO A 406 -10.53 -16.06 2.19
CA PRO A 406 -11.58 -17.02 2.51
C PRO A 406 -11.10 -18.47 2.66
N ILE A 407 -10.02 -18.89 1.97
CA ILE A 407 -9.44 -20.24 2.14
C ILE A 407 -8.83 -20.39 3.53
N MET A 408 -8.23 -19.32 4.04
CA MET A 408 -7.66 -19.28 5.39
C MET A 408 -8.73 -19.48 6.47
N GLY A 409 -9.89 -18.83 6.34
CA GLY A 409 -11.04 -19.08 7.22
C GLY A 409 -11.46 -20.56 7.20
N TYR A 410 -11.64 -21.10 5.99
CA TYR A 410 -12.03 -22.51 5.80
C TYR A 410 -11.02 -23.51 6.40
N LEU A 411 -9.72 -23.29 6.23
CA LEU A 411 -8.68 -24.17 6.78
C LEU A 411 -8.72 -24.23 8.31
N VAL A 412 -9.06 -23.12 8.95
CA VAL A 412 -9.14 -23.04 10.40
C VAL A 412 -10.41 -23.68 10.93
N ASP A 413 -11.55 -23.51 10.26
CA ASP A 413 -12.77 -24.23 10.63
C ASP A 413 -12.57 -25.75 10.55
N LEU A 414 -11.86 -26.20 9.52
CA LEU A 414 -11.62 -27.62 9.26
C LEU A 414 -10.62 -28.28 10.24
N ARG A 415 -9.61 -27.54 10.72
CA ARG A 415 -8.45 -28.15 11.42
C ARG A 415 -8.18 -27.63 12.84
N HIS A 416 -8.72 -26.48 13.20
CA HIS A 416 -8.41 -25.79 14.46
C HIS A 416 -9.67 -25.24 15.13
N VAL A 417 -9.63 -24.89 16.41
CA VAL A 417 -10.75 -24.15 17.03
C VAL A 417 -10.80 -22.76 16.39
N SER A 418 -11.94 -22.41 15.81
CA SER A 418 -12.14 -21.30 14.88
C SER A 418 -11.97 -19.94 15.56
N VAL A 419 -10.76 -19.38 15.48
CA VAL A 419 -10.46 -17.98 15.84
C VAL A 419 -9.97 -17.25 14.61
N TYR A 420 -10.93 -16.75 13.83
CA TYR A 420 -10.70 -16.07 12.55
C TYR A 420 -9.68 -14.91 12.66
N GLY A 421 -9.69 -14.16 13.76
CA GLY A 421 -8.75 -13.06 14.00
C GLY A 421 -7.28 -13.50 13.99
N SER A 422 -6.97 -14.71 14.47
CA SER A 422 -5.59 -15.22 14.47
C SER A 422 -5.11 -15.59 13.07
N VAL A 423 -6.01 -16.08 12.22
CA VAL A 423 -5.68 -16.47 10.84
C VAL A 423 -5.49 -15.25 9.95
N TYR A 424 -6.38 -14.27 10.06
CA TYR A 424 -6.24 -13.01 9.34
C TYR A 424 -5.03 -12.22 9.80
N ALA A 425 -4.60 -12.35 11.05
CA ALA A 425 -3.33 -11.80 11.50
C ALA A 425 -2.13 -12.47 10.80
N ILE A 426 -2.16 -13.78 10.55
CA ILE A 426 -1.11 -14.46 9.75
C ILE A 426 -1.12 -13.95 8.31
N ALA A 427 -2.31 -13.76 7.72
CA ALA A 427 -2.45 -13.21 6.38
C ALA A 427 -1.84 -11.81 6.26
N ASP A 428 -2.15 -10.92 7.22
CA ASP A 428 -1.64 -9.55 7.26
C ASP A 428 -0.12 -9.51 7.49
N VAL A 429 0.40 -10.39 8.35
CA VAL A 429 1.86 -10.60 8.54
C VAL A 429 2.52 -11.01 7.21
N ALA A 430 1.90 -11.93 6.46
CA ALA A 430 2.43 -12.37 5.17
C ALA A 430 2.39 -11.25 4.11
N PHE A 431 1.31 -10.47 4.07
CA PHE A 431 1.18 -9.28 3.24
C PHE A 431 2.27 -8.24 3.57
N CYS A 432 2.43 -7.91 4.85
CA CYS A 432 3.47 -6.98 5.31
C CYS A 432 4.88 -7.50 5.02
N MET A 433 5.12 -8.81 5.11
CA MET A 433 6.40 -9.43 4.76
C MET A 433 6.73 -9.24 3.28
N GLY A 434 5.74 -9.39 2.38
CA GLY A 434 5.88 -9.08 0.96
C GLY A 434 6.31 -7.63 0.71
N PHE A 435 5.65 -6.67 1.35
CA PHE A 435 5.96 -5.24 1.23
C PHE A 435 7.20 -4.77 2.02
N ALA A 436 7.70 -5.54 2.98
CA ALA A 436 8.94 -5.26 3.69
C ALA A 436 10.16 -5.79 2.92
N LEU A 437 10.10 -7.05 2.49
CA LEU A 437 11.21 -7.71 1.79
C LEU A 437 11.26 -7.33 0.31
N GLY A 438 10.11 -7.15 -0.35
CA GLY A 438 10.00 -6.84 -1.77
C GLY A 438 10.81 -5.59 -2.17
N PRO A 439 10.46 -4.39 -1.68
CA PRO A 439 11.19 -3.16 -2.03
C PRO A 439 12.67 -3.19 -1.62
N SER A 440 12.99 -3.78 -0.45
CA SER A 440 14.37 -3.88 0.06
C SER A 440 15.26 -4.72 -0.85
N ILE A 441 14.80 -5.94 -1.17
CA ILE A 441 15.54 -6.89 -2.01
C ILE A 441 15.47 -6.42 -3.48
N GLY A 442 14.32 -5.94 -3.93
CA GLY A 442 14.10 -5.45 -5.29
C GLY A 442 15.01 -4.28 -5.64
N GLY A 443 15.18 -3.31 -4.74
CA GLY A 443 16.11 -2.20 -4.94
C GLY A 443 17.56 -2.67 -5.11
N SER A 444 18.03 -3.61 -4.29
CA SER A 444 19.39 -4.14 -4.34
C SER A 444 19.65 -5.05 -5.56
N ILE A 445 18.67 -5.87 -5.94
CA ILE A 445 18.76 -6.71 -7.14
C ILE A 445 18.74 -5.85 -8.41
N ALA A 446 17.84 -4.84 -8.47
CA ALA A 446 17.80 -3.91 -9.61
C ALA A 446 19.13 -3.15 -9.79
N GLU A 447 19.80 -2.80 -8.69
CA GLU A 447 21.14 -2.22 -8.72
C GLU A 447 22.21 -3.23 -9.19
N SER A 448 22.23 -4.44 -8.65
CA SER A 448 23.34 -5.37 -8.91
C SER A 448 23.27 -6.06 -10.28
N ILE A 449 22.08 -6.49 -10.72
CA ILE A 449 21.90 -7.29 -11.94
C ILE A 449 20.92 -6.68 -12.94
N GLY A 450 20.26 -5.57 -12.59
CA GLY A 450 19.35 -4.83 -13.47
C GLY A 450 17.87 -5.21 -13.35
N PHE A 451 17.01 -4.27 -13.75
CA PHE A 451 15.55 -4.40 -13.69
C PHE A 451 14.97 -5.63 -14.44
N PRO A 452 15.40 -5.99 -15.66
CA PRO A 452 14.84 -7.16 -16.34
C PRO A 452 15.08 -8.48 -15.60
N TRP A 453 16.26 -8.64 -14.98
CA TRP A 453 16.60 -9.83 -14.22
C TRP A 453 15.82 -9.89 -12.90
N LEU A 454 15.63 -8.76 -12.21
CA LEU A 454 14.75 -8.69 -11.05
C LEU A 454 13.35 -9.22 -11.38
N MET A 455 12.74 -8.69 -12.45
CA MET A 455 11.38 -9.09 -12.87
C MET A 455 11.31 -10.56 -13.29
N THR A 456 12.37 -11.06 -13.94
CA THR A 456 12.45 -12.48 -14.31
C THR A 456 12.54 -13.39 -13.09
N ILE A 457 13.37 -13.04 -12.09
CA ILE A 457 13.55 -13.85 -10.88
C ILE A 457 12.24 -13.95 -10.10
N ILE A 458 11.57 -12.84 -9.83
CA ILE A 458 10.31 -12.87 -9.07
C ILE A 458 9.21 -13.60 -9.84
N GLY A 459 9.10 -13.39 -11.15
CA GLY A 459 8.09 -14.08 -11.94
C GLY A 459 8.31 -15.59 -12.03
N VAL A 460 9.58 -16.02 -12.06
CA VAL A 460 9.94 -17.44 -11.97
C VAL A 460 9.59 -17.99 -10.58
N VAL A 461 9.89 -17.27 -9.50
CA VAL A 461 9.51 -17.67 -8.12
C VAL A 461 8.00 -17.87 -7.99
N ASP A 462 7.19 -16.95 -8.53
CA ASP A 462 5.73 -17.06 -8.48
C ASP A 462 5.21 -18.28 -9.25
N ILE A 463 5.75 -18.54 -10.44
CA ILE A 463 5.40 -19.72 -11.25
C ILE A 463 5.80 -21.02 -10.54
N PHE A 464 6.98 -21.06 -9.91
CA PHE A 464 7.43 -22.23 -9.15
C PHE A 464 6.65 -22.43 -7.85
N PHE A 465 6.14 -21.36 -7.24
CA PHE A 465 5.30 -21.45 -6.06
C PHE A 465 3.89 -21.95 -6.40
N ALA A 466 3.37 -21.61 -7.58
CA ALA A 466 1.99 -21.89 -7.98
C ALA A 466 1.54 -23.36 -7.77
N PRO A 467 2.31 -24.41 -8.14
CA PRO A 467 1.93 -25.80 -7.90
C PRO A 467 1.65 -26.15 -6.43
N LEU A 468 2.23 -25.42 -5.46
CA LEU A 468 1.94 -25.63 -4.05
C LEU A 468 0.47 -25.33 -3.70
N CYS A 469 -0.19 -24.44 -4.46
CA CYS A 469 -1.62 -24.18 -4.31
C CYS A 469 -2.49 -25.42 -4.61
N LEU A 470 -1.99 -26.43 -5.34
CA LEU A 470 -2.71 -27.69 -5.56
C LEU A 470 -2.99 -28.45 -4.26
N PHE A 471 -2.10 -28.33 -3.26
CA PHE A 471 -2.32 -28.95 -1.95
C PHE A 471 -3.54 -28.36 -1.22
N LEU A 472 -3.96 -27.14 -1.57
CA LEU A 472 -5.16 -26.51 -1.01
C LEU A 472 -6.47 -27.09 -1.58
N LYS A 473 -6.42 -27.99 -2.57
CA LYS A 473 -7.62 -28.60 -3.18
C LYS A 473 -8.41 -29.43 -2.19
N ASN A 474 -7.74 -30.35 -1.49
CA ASN A 474 -8.36 -31.29 -0.56
C ASN A 474 -7.55 -31.35 0.74
N PRO A 475 -7.60 -30.32 1.60
CA PRO A 475 -6.91 -30.34 2.88
C PRO A 475 -7.52 -31.41 3.81
N PRO A 476 -6.70 -32.21 4.52
CA PRO A 476 -7.19 -33.20 5.47
C PRO A 476 -7.77 -32.51 6.71
N GLY A 477 -9.05 -32.78 6.99
CA GLY A 477 -9.73 -32.30 8.19
C GLY A 477 -9.66 -33.28 9.35
N GLN A 478 -10.03 -32.82 10.56
CA GLN A 478 -10.26 -33.71 11.68
C GLN A 478 -11.60 -34.46 11.47
N GLU A 479 -11.61 -35.78 11.59
CA GLU A 479 -12.79 -36.63 11.35
C GLU A 479 -14.04 -36.16 12.12
N GLU A 480 -13.85 -35.73 13.37
CA GLU A 480 -14.91 -35.23 14.25
C GLU A 480 -15.60 -33.96 13.70
N LYS A 481 -14.85 -33.10 13.00
CA LYS A 481 -15.39 -31.88 12.38
C LYS A 481 -15.93 -32.10 10.98
N ILE A 482 -15.34 -33.04 10.24
CA ILE A 482 -15.87 -33.49 8.96
C ILE A 482 -17.27 -34.10 9.18
N ALA A 483 -17.44 -34.90 10.24
CA ALA A 483 -18.74 -35.42 10.66
C ALA A 483 -19.74 -34.30 10.96
N ILE A 484 -19.37 -33.27 11.73
CA ILE A 484 -20.25 -32.12 12.03
C ILE A 484 -20.60 -31.31 10.77
N LEU A 485 -19.67 -31.13 9.83
CA LEU A 485 -19.91 -30.45 8.56
C LEU A 485 -20.76 -31.28 7.58
N MET A 486 -20.76 -32.62 7.71
CA MET A 486 -21.51 -33.55 6.87
C MET A 486 -22.88 -33.93 7.46
N ASP A 487 -23.05 -33.91 8.79
CA ASP A 487 -24.31 -34.17 9.51
C ASP A 487 -25.26 -32.97 9.44
N THR A 488 -25.57 -32.53 8.22
CA THR A 488 -26.55 -31.47 7.96
C THR A 488 -28.00 -31.98 8.07
N ASN A 489 -28.28 -32.80 9.07
CA ASN A 489 -29.62 -33.17 9.52
C ASN A 489 -29.89 -32.79 11.00
N CYS A 490 -28.97 -32.07 11.66
CA CYS A 490 -29.24 -31.50 12.98
C CYS A 490 -29.54 -29.99 12.87
N SER A 491 -30.58 -29.54 13.58
CA SER A 491 -31.32 -28.29 13.41
C SER A 491 -30.62 -27.00 13.87
N MET A 492 -29.36 -26.77 13.47
CA MET A 492 -28.73 -25.45 13.54
C MET A 492 -28.29 -25.03 12.14
N LYS A 493 -28.98 -24.04 11.57
CA LYS A 493 -28.72 -23.50 10.23
C LYS A 493 -27.36 -22.79 10.19
N THR A 494 -26.29 -23.54 9.91
CA THR A 494 -25.10 -23.03 9.25
C THR A 494 -25.08 -23.67 7.86
N ARG A 495 -25.52 -22.94 6.84
CA ARG A 495 -25.46 -23.41 5.45
C ARG A 495 -24.04 -23.23 4.93
N SER A 496 -23.20 -24.25 5.08
CA SER A 496 -21.96 -24.39 4.31
C SER A 496 -22.30 -24.95 2.93
N TYR A 497 -22.25 -24.11 1.89
CA TYR A 497 -22.45 -24.57 0.51
C TYR A 497 -21.17 -25.18 -0.05
N THR A 498 -21.02 -26.49 0.07
CA THR A 498 -20.14 -27.30 -0.78
C THR A 498 -20.83 -27.54 -2.14
N THR A 499 -20.17 -27.17 -3.24
CA THR A 499 -20.66 -27.51 -4.59
C THR A 499 -20.01 -28.82 -5.03
N GLN A 500 -20.87 -29.80 -5.34
CA GLN A 500 -20.66 -31.17 -5.85
C GLN A 500 -19.84 -31.21 -7.16
N GLY A 501 -19.24 -32.32 -7.62
CA GLY A 501 -19.26 -33.71 -7.17
C GLY A 501 -18.40 -34.60 -8.07
N THR A 502 -18.09 -35.82 -7.62
CA THR A 502 -17.61 -36.91 -8.50
C THR A 502 -18.39 -38.17 -8.13
N TYR A 503 -18.99 -38.78 -9.16
CA TYR A 503 -19.80 -39.98 -9.11
C TYR A 503 -19.13 -41.13 -8.34
N TYR A 504 -19.88 -41.76 -7.45
CA TYR A 504 -19.87 -43.22 -7.28
C TYR A 504 -21.32 -43.69 -7.20
N GLN A 505 -21.66 -44.58 -8.13
CA GLN A 505 -22.95 -45.24 -8.30
C GLN A 505 -22.75 -46.71 -7.91
N GLY A 506 -23.73 -47.27 -7.20
CA GLY A 506 -23.81 -48.67 -6.78
C GLY A 506 -24.27 -48.75 -5.32
N ASP A 507 -25.33 -49.45 -4.93
CA ASP A 507 -26.25 -50.34 -5.62
C ASP A 507 -27.60 -50.30 -4.89
N ASP A 508 -28.62 -50.75 -5.59
CA ASP A 508 -30.03 -50.89 -5.22
C ASP A 508 -30.27 -51.54 -3.84
N MET A 509 -31.25 -51.00 -3.09
CA MET A 509 -32.16 -51.81 -2.27
C MET A 509 -33.55 -51.19 -2.31
N ASP A 510 -34.49 -51.98 -2.81
CA ASP A 510 -35.93 -51.69 -2.98
C ASP A 510 -36.63 -51.29 -1.67
N PRO A 511 -37.71 -50.48 -1.74
CA PRO A 511 -38.60 -50.24 -0.62
C PRO A 511 -39.72 -51.27 -0.60
N GLU A 512 -39.67 -52.22 0.32
CA GLU A 512 -40.85 -53.04 0.64
C GLU A 512 -41.75 -52.27 1.60
N TYR A 513 -42.87 -51.80 1.05
CA TYR A 513 -44.07 -51.47 1.80
C TYR A 513 -44.58 -52.73 2.50
N ASP A 514 -44.97 -52.62 3.77
CA ASP A 514 -46.17 -53.33 4.21
C ASP A 514 -46.90 -52.56 5.31
N ASP A 515 -48.21 -52.67 5.19
CA ASP A 515 -49.29 -51.93 5.82
C ASP A 515 -49.91 -52.80 6.93
N TYR A 516 -50.44 -52.14 7.96
CA TYR A 516 -51.40 -52.59 8.99
C TYR A 516 -51.08 -53.65 10.08
N ASP A 517 -51.61 -53.26 11.26
CA ASP A 517 -51.95 -53.96 12.53
C ASP A 517 -50.89 -54.20 13.62
#